data_AF-A0A660TD80-F1
#
_entry.id   AF-A0A660TD80-F1
#
_cell.length_a   1.000
_cell.length_b   1.000
_cell.length_c   1.000
_cell.angle_alpha   90.00
_cell.angle_beta   90.00
_cell.angle_gamma   90.00
#
_symmetry.space_group_name_H-M   'P 1'
#
loop_
_entity.id
_entity.type
_entity.pdbx_description
1 polymer ?
#
loop_
_entity_poly.entity_id
_entity_poly.type
_entity_poly.pdbx_seq_one_letter_code
_entity_poly.pdbx_strand_id
1 'polypeptide(L)'
;MSRKRLKVFLFLCIFILFKANAGNAEDTENVAVLEKGPAEQNSIELLPPNAIKAFTGIYRFKDEKMKVIYTEQALPVLSEWKPEKCFRRTLYRLPYSTLYVFYYRDKGGYELFFEFPKGFSYFCKFMDEFIAKFNIYRGFVKHKTDIPFPAVLHLDL
;
A
#
# COMPACT_ATOMS: atom_id res chain seq x y z
N MET A 1 28.97 41.61 -35.89
CA MET A 1 28.77 41.19 -34.48
C MET A 1 30.01 40.44 -34.00
N SER A 2 30.73 40.94 -33.00
CA SER A 2 32.07 40.43 -32.61
C SER A 2 32.01 39.00 -32.07
N ARG A 3 32.93 38.11 -32.52
CA ARG A 3 33.05 36.70 -32.08
C ARG A 3 33.12 36.54 -30.55
N LYS A 4 33.49 37.58 -29.79
CA LYS A 4 33.48 37.59 -28.32
C LYS A 4 32.05 37.66 -27.73
N ARG A 5 31.11 38.35 -28.39
CA ARG A 5 29.71 38.46 -27.91
C ARG A 5 28.91 37.16 -28.11
N LEU A 6 29.26 36.36 -29.12
CA LEU A 6 28.61 35.07 -29.38
C LEU A 6 28.95 34.01 -28.32
N LYS A 7 30.19 34.00 -27.81
CA LYS A 7 30.61 33.05 -26.76
C LYS A 7 29.96 33.32 -25.40
N VAL A 8 29.73 34.59 -25.06
CA VAL A 8 29.05 34.98 -23.81
C VAL A 8 27.57 34.57 -23.84
N PHE A 9 26.91 34.71 -24.99
CA PHE A 9 25.51 34.31 -25.14
C PHE A 9 25.33 32.79 -25.05
N LEU A 10 26.26 32.01 -25.62
CA LEU A 10 26.21 30.54 -25.56
C LEU A 10 26.37 30.01 -24.12
N PHE A 11 27.23 30.64 -23.31
CA PHE A 11 27.42 30.26 -21.90
C PHE A 11 26.19 30.58 -21.04
N LEU A 12 25.47 31.66 -21.35
CA LEU A 12 24.27 32.05 -20.63
C LEU A 12 23.11 31.06 -20.86
N CYS A 13 22.94 30.55 -22.08
CA CYS A 13 21.90 29.54 -22.39
C CYS A 13 22.15 28.19 -21.70
N ILE A 14 23.42 27.79 -21.54
CA ILE A 14 23.77 26.54 -20.84
C ILE A 14 23.43 26.64 -19.34
N PHE A 15 23.62 27.81 -18.73
CA PHE A 15 23.30 28.01 -17.30
C PHE A 15 21.79 27.98 -16.99
N ILE A 16 20.93 28.36 -17.94
CA ILE A 16 19.47 28.35 -17.75
C ILE A 16 18.92 26.92 -17.78
N LEU A 17 19.53 26.00 -18.54
CA LEU A 17 19.08 24.61 -18.62
C LEU A 17 19.35 23.80 -17.35
N PHE A 18 20.34 24.19 -16.52
CA PHE A 18 20.64 23.49 -15.27
C PHE A 18 19.69 23.82 -14.10
N LYS A 19 18.86 24.88 -14.19
CA LYS A 19 17.89 25.21 -13.12
C LYS A 19 16.52 24.55 -13.30
N ALA A 20 16.22 23.96 -14.45
CA ALA A 20 14.90 23.41 -14.74
C ALA A 20 14.65 22.00 -14.18
N ASN A 21 15.65 21.36 -13.56
CA ASN A 21 15.53 19.97 -13.08
C ASN A 21 15.31 19.84 -11.57
N ALA A 22 15.00 20.93 -10.87
CA ALA A 22 14.37 20.87 -9.54
C ALA A 22 12.87 20.57 -9.72
N GLY A 23 12.56 19.43 -10.32
CA GLY A 23 11.20 18.90 -10.32
C GLY A 23 10.80 18.63 -8.88
N ASN A 24 9.68 19.21 -8.46
CA ASN A 24 9.09 19.07 -7.13
C ASN A 24 9.01 17.60 -6.71
N ALA A 25 9.98 17.15 -5.92
CA ALA A 25 9.96 15.84 -5.25
C ALA A 25 8.94 15.79 -4.09
N GLU A 26 8.28 16.92 -3.81
CA GLU A 26 7.45 17.16 -2.63
C GLU A 26 6.15 16.34 -2.61
N ASP A 27 5.59 15.97 -3.77
CA ASP A 27 4.30 15.27 -3.82
C ASP A 27 4.42 13.73 -3.65
N THR A 28 5.64 13.23 -3.46
CA THR A 28 5.89 11.79 -3.24
C THR A 28 5.97 11.39 -1.77
N GLU A 29 6.02 12.34 -0.84
CA GLU A 29 6.26 12.05 0.59
C GLU A 29 5.15 11.24 1.27
N ASN A 30 3.93 11.35 0.73
CA ASN A 30 2.72 10.82 1.34
C ASN A 30 2.09 9.69 0.51
N VAL A 31 2.90 9.02 -0.31
CA VAL A 31 2.41 7.99 -1.24
C VAL A 31 2.92 6.61 -0.87
N ALA A 32 2.02 5.66 -0.65
CA ALA A 32 2.36 4.25 -0.57
C ALA A 32 2.14 3.57 -1.92
N VAL A 33 3.16 2.86 -2.41
CA VAL A 33 3.17 2.25 -3.75
C VAL A 33 3.23 0.74 -3.64
N LEU A 34 2.41 0.03 -4.42
CA LEU A 34 2.50 -1.42 -4.58
C LEU A 34 3.81 -1.78 -5.31
N GLU A 35 4.78 -2.33 -4.59
CA GLU A 35 6.05 -2.78 -5.15
C GLU A 35 5.99 -4.16 -5.79
N LYS A 36 5.19 -5.06 -5.21
CA LYS A 36 5.10 -6.47 -5.65
C LYS A 36 3.69 -7.01 -5.44
N GLY A 37 3.21 -7.82 -6.38
CA GLY A 37 1.93 -8.52 -6.31
C GLY A 37 0.82 -7.87 -7.15
N PRO A 38 -0.44 -8.33 -7.02
CA PRO A 38 -0.88 -9.44 -6.17
C PRO A 38 -0.30 -10.78 -6.64
N ALA A 39 0.38 -11.50 -5.74
CA ALA A 39 0.94 -12.81 -6.01
C ALA A 39 0.08 -13.89 -5.34
N GLU A 40 -0.35 -14.89 -6.10
CA GLU A 40 -1.13 -16.01 -5.58
C GLU A 40 -0.29 -16.89 -4.64
N GLN A 41 -0.93 -17.37 -3.57
CA GLN A 41 -0.37 -18.32 -2.61
C GLN A 41 -1.45 -19.30 -2.13
N ASN A 42 -1.04 -20.48 -1.68
CA ASN A 42 -1.93 -21.57 -1.24
C ASN A 42 -1.98 -21.74 0.29
N SER A 43 -1.49 -20.76 1.02
CA SER A 43 -1.58 -20.72 2.48
C SER A 43 -1.47 -19.27 2.96
N ILE A 44 -1.97 -19.01 4.17
CA ILE A 44 -1.74 -17.76 4.89
C ILE A 44 -0.80 -18.06 6.06
N GLU A 45 0.44 -17.55 5.99
CA GLU A 45 1.50 -17.79 6.99
C GLU A 45 1.16 -17.26 8.39
N LEU A 46 0.23 -16.30 8.49
CA LEU A 46 -0.25 -15.72 9.75
C LEU A 46 -1.17 -16.65 10.55
N LEU A 47 -1.59 -17.76 9.94
CA LEU A 47 -2.52 -18.73 10.53
C LEU A 47 -1.79 -20.07 10.73
N PRO A 48 -2.31 -20.97 11.58
CA PRO A 48 -1.85 -22.36 11.63
C PRO A 48 -1.85 -22.98 10.22
N PRO A 49 -1.05 -24.05 9.98
CA PRO A 49 -0.95 -24.70 8.67
C PRO A 49 -2.32 -24.91 8.01
N ASN A 50 -2.48 -24.36 6.81
CA ASN A 50 -3.75 -24.29 6.09
C ASN A 50 -3.53 -24.36 4.57
N ALA A 51 -4.60 -24.62 3.82
CA ALA A 51 -4.63 -24.66 2.36
C ALA A 51 -5.49 -23.53 1.77
N ILE A 52 -5.51 -22.36 2.44
CA ILE A 52 -6.35 -21.24 2.04
C ILE A 52 -5.72 -20.54 0.85
N LYS A 53 -6.46 -20.45 -0.26
CA LYS A 53 -6.06 -19.64 -1.41
C LYS A 53 -6.09 -18.16 -1.03
N ALA A 54 -4.98 -17.48 -1.26
CA ALA A 54 -4.83 -16.07 -0.94
C ALA A 54 -3.96 -15.34 -1.97
N PHE A 55 -3.92 -14.02 -1.88
CA PHE A 55 -3.13 -13.15 -2.75
C PHE A 55 -2.40 -12.10 -1.93
N THR A 56 -1.10 -11.96 -2.15
CA THR A 56 -0.22 -11.08 -1.37
C THR A 56 0.28 -9.92 -2.21
N GLY A 57 0.23 -8.71 -1.65
CA GLY A 57 0.84 -7.51 -2.18
C GLY A 57 1.77 -6.86 -1.16
N ILE A 58 2.91 -6.36 -1.63
CA ILE A 58 3.89 -5.63 -0.82
C ILE A 58 3.85 -4.17 -1.23
N TYR A 59 3.56 -3.30 -0.28
CA TYR A 59 3.57 -1.86 -0.44
C TYR A 59 4.83 -1.28 0.20
N ARG A 60 5.35 -0.21 -0.38
CA ARG A 60 6.37 0.64 0.24
C ARG A 60 5.81 2.01 0.52
N PHE A 61 6.07 2.53 1.71
CA PHE A 61 5.84 3.91 2.10
C PHE A 61 7.10 4.41 2.78
N LYS A 62 7.74 5.45 2.22
CA LYS A 62 9.09 5.86 2.62
C LYS A 62 10.05 4.67 2.55
N ASP A 63 10.73 4.34 3.64
CA ASP A 63 11.64 3.18 3.74
C ASP A 63 10.98 1.94 4.39
N GLU A 64 9.68 1.99 4.65
CA GLU A 64 8.94 0.92 5.30
C GLU A 64 8.15 0.07 4.30
N LYS A 65 8.01 -1.22 4.64
CA LYS A 65 7.26 -2.19 3.84
C LYS A 65 6.06 -2.73 4.59
N MET A 66 4.93 -2.76 3.92
CA MET A 66 3.67 -3.29 4.43
C MET A 66 3.23 -4.44 3.55
N LYS A 67 2.72 -5.51 4.16
CA LYS A 67 2.15 -6.65 3.42
C LYS A 67 0.63 -6.61 3.54
N VAL A 68 -0.06 -6.81 2.43
CA VAL A 68 -1.50 -7.02 2.41
C VAL A 68 -1.78 -8.40 1.84
N ILE A 69 -2.56 -9.20 2.55
CA ILE A 69 -3.00 -10.53 2.14
C ILE A 69 -4.51 -10.49 1.96
N TYR A 70 -5.00 -10.94 0.81
CA TYR A 70 -6.41 -11.04 0.47
C TYR A 70 -6.85 -12.49 0.35
N THR A 71 -8.05 -12.80 0.82
CA THR A 71 -8.74 -14.06 0.52
C THR A 71 -10.26 -13.85 0.42
N GLU A 72 -10.93 -14.68 -0.38
CA GLU A 72 -12.39 -14.78 -0.44
C GLU A 72 -12.92 -15.89 0.48
N GLN A 73 -12.03 -16.73 1.02
CA GLN A 73 -12.43 -17.78 1.93
C GLN A 73 -12.75 -17.16 3.30
N ALA A 74 -13.97 -17.37 3.78
CA ALA A 74 -14.37 -16.89 5.09
C ALA A 74 -13.57 -17.62 6.20
N LEU A 75 -12.97 -16.86 7.12
CA LEU A 75 -12.19 -17.38 8.24
C LEU A 75 -12.89 -17.02 9.55
N PRO A 76 -12.88 -17.86 10.58
CA PRO A 76 -13.43 -17.49 11.88
C PRO A 76 -12.60 -16.38 12.53
N VAL A 77 -13.26 -15.43 13.22
CA VAL A 77 -12.56 -14.51 14.12
C VAL A 77 -12.31 -15.27 15.41
N LEU A 78 -11.05 -15.38 15.82
CA LEU A 78 -10.67 -16.08 17.04
C LEU A 78 -10.85 -15.16 18.26
N SER A 79 -11.17 -15.74 19.41
CA SER A 79 -11.52 -14.97 20.62
C SER A 79 -10.34 -14.18 21.19
N GLU A 80 -9.12 -14.63 20.91
CA GLU A 80 -7.88 -13.96 21.27
C GLU A 80 -7.58 -12.71 20.43
N TRP A 81 -8.27 -12.53 19.29
CA TRP A 81 -8.07 -11.35 18.44
C TRP A 81 -8.76 -10.13 19.04
N LYS A 82 -7.99 -9.08 19.27
CA LYS A 82 -8.49 -7.89 19.97
C LYS A 82 -9.09 -6.91 18.96
N PRO A 83 -10.35 -6.46 19.14
CA PRO A 83 -10.91 -5.44 18.27
C PRO A 83 -10.14 -4.12 18.46
N GLU A 84 -9.76 -3.49 17.36
CA GLU A 84 -9.08 -2.20 17.31
C GLU A 84 -9.85 -1.29 16.33
N LYS A 85 -10.12 -0.05 16.76
CA LYS A 85 -10.83 0.92 15.92
C LYS A 85 -9.83 1.73 15.12
N CYS A 86 -9.96 1.70 13.80
CA CYS A 86 -9.32 2.64 12.90
C CYS A 86 -10.41 3.44 12.19
N PHE A 87 -10.50 4.74 12.51
CA PHE A 87 -11.55 5.63 12.02
C PHE A 87 -12.96 5.04 12.21
N ARG A 88 -13.64 4.70 11.11
CA ARG A 88 -15.01 4.16 11.09
C ARG A 88 -15.05 2.63 11.05
N ARG A 89 -13.90 1.96 11.10
CA ARG A 89 -13.76 0.51 10.93
C ARG A 89 -13.30 -0.15 12.21
N THR A 90 -13.85 -1.32 12.48
CA THR A 90 -13.33 -2.24 13.49
C THR A 90 -12.51 -3.29 12.76
N LEU A 91 -11.23 -3.36 13.12
CA LEU A 91 -10.32 -4.43 12.70
C LEU A 91 -9.99 -5.29 13.91
N TYR A 92 -9.34 -6.42 13.69
CA TYR A 92 -8.96 -7.35 14.73
C TYR A 92 -7.45 -7.51 14.73
N ARG A 93 -6.81 -7.18 15.84
CA ARG A 93 -5.36 -7.33 16.01
C ARG A 93 -5.00 -8.75 16.42
N LEU A 94 -4.06 -9.35 15.71
CA LEU A 94 -3.57 -10.70 15.99
C LEU A 94 -2.52 -10.66 17.13
N PRO A 95 -2.63 -11.50 18.17
CA PRO A 95 -1.77 -11.40 19.35
C PRO A 95 -0.40 -12.08 19.21
N TYR A 96 -0.22 -12.97 18.22
CA TYR A 96 0.94 -13.88 18.14
C TYR A 96 2.03 -13.45 17.14
N SER A 97 1.88 -12.31 16.47
CA SER A 97 2.86 -11.86 15.49
C SER A 97 3.92 -10.96 16.13
N THR A 98 5.17 -11.12 15.70
CA THR A 98 6.21 -10.12 15.97
C THR A 98 5.95 -8.83 15.20
N LEU A 99 5.18 -8.88 14.12
CA LEU A 99 4.74 -7.71 13.36
C LEU A 99 3.42 -7.16 13.91
N TYR A 100 3.09 -5.95 13.49
CA TYR A 100 1.81 -5.35 13.82
C TYR A 100 0.77 -5.82 12.78
N VAL A 101 -0.04 -6.81 13.15
CA VAL A 101 -0.92 -7.51 12.20
C VAL A 101 -2.39 -7.27 12.53
N PHE A 102 -3.14 -6.86 11.50
CA PHE A 102 -4.57 -6.65 11.57
C PHE A 102 -5.32 -7.51 10.58
N TYR A 103 -6.50 -7.94 11.00
CA TYR A 103 -7.48 -8.63 10.20
C TYR A 103 -8.72 -7.75 9.99
N TYR A 104 -9.16 -7.65 8.75
CA TYR A 104 -10.40 -7.00 8.35
C TYR A 104 -11.29 -8.00 7.63
N ARG A 105 -12.54 -8.12 8.08
CA ARG A 105 -13.58 -8.85 7.37
C ARG A 105 -14.58 -7.88 6.78
N ASP A 106 -14.77 -7.97 5.47
CA ASP A 106 -15.80 -7.22 4.79
C ASP A 106 -17.14 -7.97 4.78
N LYS A 107 -18.25 -7.23 4.75
CA LYS A 107 -19.59 -7.83 4.61
C LYS A 107 -19.84 -8.38 3.19
N GLY A 108 -19.12 -7.88 2.20
CA GLY A 108 -19.15 -8.29 0.79
C GLY A 108 -18.26 -9.48 0.45
N GLY A 109 -17.93 -10.32 1.45
CA GLY A 109 -17.37 -11.65 1.22
C GLY A 109 -15.88 -11.70 0.91
N TYR A 110 -15.08 -10.78 1.47
CA TYR A 110 -13.63 -10.87 1.42
C TYR A 110 -12.98 -10.53 2.75
N GLU A 111 -11.75 -10.99 2.90
CA GLU A 111 -10.97 -10.81 4.10
C GLU A 111 -9.58 -10.28 3.74
N LEU A 112 -9.06 -9.41 4.59
CA LEU A 112 -7.74 -8.81 4.45
C LEU A 112 -6.93 -9.03 5.73
N PHE A 113 -5.65 -9.35 5.56
CA PHE A 113 -4.65 -9.18 6.61
C PHE A 113 -3.69 -8.07 6.20
N PHE A 114 -3.35 -7.22 7.16
CA PHE A 114 -2.36 -6.16 7.00
C PHE A 114 -1.22 -6.40 7.98
N GLU A 115 0.00 -6.56 7.48
CA GLU A 115 1.20 -6.64 8.29
C GLU A 115 2.01 -5.35 8.17
N PHE A 116 2.33 -4.73 9.31
CA PHE A 116 3.16 -3.53 9.40
C PHE A 116 4.40 -3.80 10.25
N PRO A 117 5.52 -3.09 9.99
CA PRO A 117 6.65 -3.09 10.90
C PRO A 117 6.24 -2.47 12.25
N LYS A 118 6.92 -2.87 13.32
CA LYS A 118 6.68 -2.29 14.64
C LYS A 118 6.96 -0.80 14.62
N GLY A 119 6.06 0.00 15.17
CA GLY A 119 6.22 1.46 15.28
C GLY A 119 5.72 2.25 14.08
N PHE A 120 5.24 1.60 13.01
CA PHE A 120 4.61 2.31 11.90
C PHE A 120 3.39 3.09 12.40
N SER A 121 3.42 4.42 12.33
CA SER A 121 2.39 5.28 12.91
C SER A 121 1.16 5.45 12.02
N TYR A 122 1.27 5.16 10.71
CA TYR A 122 0.23 5.44 9.72
C TYR A 122 -0.64 4.23 9.36
N PHE A 123 -0.61 3.16 10.17
CA PHE A 123 -1.32 1.91 9.90
C PHE A 123 -2.82 2.11 9.67
N CYS A 124 -3.49 2.92 10.52
CA CYS A 124 -4.93 3.16 10.35
C CYS A 124 -5.25 3.87 9.02
N LYS A 125 -4.47 4.90 8.63
CA LYS A 125 -4.68 5.63 7.38
C LYS A 125 -4.41 4.74 6.17
N PHE A 126 -3.33 3.95 6.22
CA PHE A 126 -3.05 2.96 5.18
C PHE A 126 -4.21 1.99 4.98
N MET A 127 -4.72 1.38 6.05
CA MET A 127 -5.81 0.40 5.96
C MET A 127 -7.11 1.03 5.43
N ASP A 128 -7.45 2.25 5.87
CA ASP A 128 -8.67 2.91 5.41
C ASP A 128 -8.60 3.27 3.92
N GLU A 129 -7.47 3.85 3.48
CA GLU A 129 -7.23 4.18 2.07
C GLU A 129 -7.20 2.94 1.18
N PHE A 130 -6.53 1.87 1.64
CA PHE A 130 -6.52 0.60 0.94
C PHE A 130 -7.95 0.06 0.80
N ILE A 131 -8.69 -0.08 1.89
CA ILE A 131 -10.05 -0.66 1.88
C ILE A 131 -10.99 0.19 1.02
N ALA A 132 -10.89 1.52 1.08
CA ALA A 132 -11.70 2.42 0.28
C ALA A 132 -11.45 2.20 -1.23
N LYS A 133 -10.18 2.29 -1.68
CA LYS A 133 -9.84 2.10 -3.09
C LYS A 133 -10.08 0.66 -3.55
N PHE A 134 -9.78 -0.32 -2.72
CA PHE A 134 -10.02 -1.73 -3.01
C PHE A 134 -11.50 -1.99 -3.30
N ASN A 135 -12.41 -1.43 -2.49
CA ASN A 135 -13.85 -1.57 -2.72
C ASN A 135 -14.33 -0.88 -3.99
N ILE A 136 -13.76 0.28 -4.34
CA ILE A 136 -14.04 0.93 -5.63
C ILE A 136 -13.62 0.01 -6.78
N TYR A 137 -12.39 -0.51 -6.74
CA TYR A 137 -11.83 -1.33 -7.81
C TYR A 137 -12.49 -2.69 -7.95
N ARG A 138 -12.92 -3.33 -6.85
CA ARG A 138 -13.73 -4.56 -6.90
C ARG A 138 -14.97 -4.41 -7.77
N GLY A 139 -15.59 -3.22 -7.80
CA GLY A 139 -16.76 -2.96 -8.63
C GLY A 139 -16.49 -3.00 -10.14
N PHE A 140 -15.22 -2.94 -10.57
CA PHE A 140 -14.81 -2.94 -11.98
C PHE A 140 -14.18 -4.25 -12.45
N VAL A 141 -13.89 -5.17 -11.53
CA VAL A 141 -13.27 -6.46 -11.83
C VAL A 141 -14.26 -7.38 -12.55
N LYS A 142 -13.87 -7.89 -13.72
CA LYS A 142 -14.69 -8.82 -14.53
C LYS A 142 -14.38 -10.28 -14.25
N HIS A 143 -13.13 -10.60 -13.91
CA HIS A 143 -12.69 -11.97 -13.67
C HIS A 143 -12.26 -12.17 -12.22
N LYS A 144 -12.60 -13.31 -11.62
CA LYS A 144 -12.21 -13.64 -10.23
C LYS A 144 -10.69 -13.68 -10.00
N THR A 145 -9.90 -13.79 -11.07
CA THR A 145 -8.44 -13.78 -11.02
C THR A 145 -7.85 -12.38 -10.88
N ASP A 146 -8.61 -11.33 -11.19
CA ASP A 146 -8.11 -9.96 -11.19
C ASP A 146 -8.28 -9.38 -9.79
N ILE A 147 -7.28 -9.56 -8.93
CA ILE A 147 -7.37 -9.07 -7.55
C ILE A 147 -7.09 -7.56 -7.54
N PRO A 148 -8.04 -6.72 -7.09
CA PRO A 148 -8.00 -5.28 -7.34
C PRO A 148 -7.12 -4.51 -6.35
N PHE A 149 -5.86 -4.91 -6.21
CA PHE A 149 -4.90 -4.24 -5.32
C PHE A 149 -4.62 -2.83 -5.85
N PRO A 150 -4.88 -1.77 -5.07
CA PRO A 150 -4.59 -0.42 -5.54
C PRO A 150 -3.10 -0.21 -5.76
N ALA A 151 -2.69 0.24 -6.95
CA ALA A 151 -1.27 0.48 -7.21
C ALA A 151 -0.67 1.59 -6.32
N VAL A 152 -1.49 2.58 -5.94
CA VAL A 152 -1.08 3.79 -5.24
C VAL A 152 -2.11 4.18 -4.17
N LEU A 153 -1.64 4.48 -2.96
CA LEU A 153 -2.43 5.02 -1.84
C LEU A 153 -1.87 6.37 -1.43
N HIS A 154 -2.73 7.37 -1.23
CA HIS A 154 -2.33 8.67 -0.70
C HIS A 154 -2.66 8.71 0.79
N LEU A 155 -1.64 8.85 1.61
CA LEU A 155 -1.77 8.91 3.06
C LEU A 155 -1.73 10.39 3.45
N ASP A 156 -2.88 11.07 3.47
CA ASP A 156 -2.94 12.45 4.01
C ASP A 156 -2.47 12.41 5.47
N LEU A 157 -1.32 13.03 5.74
CA LEU A 157 -0.67 13.08 7.06
C LEU A 157 -1.18 14.25 7.89
#